data_AF-A0A7W5ZNR4-F1
#
_entry.id   AF-A0A7W5ZNR4-F1
#
_cell.length_a   1.000
_cell.length_b   1.000
_cell.length_c   1.000
_cell.angle_alpha   90.00
_cell.angle_beta   90.00
_cell.angle_gamma   90.00
#
_symmetry.space_group_name_H-M   'P 1'
#
loop_
_entity.id
_entity.type
_entity.pdbx_description
1 polymer ?
#
loop_
_entity_poly.entity_id
_entity_poly.type
_entity_poly.pdbx_seq_one_letter_code
_entity_poly.pdbx_strand_id
1 'polypeptide(L)'
;MARPNLDLIAALRRTARKIEQGSPYQWGHMGSCNCGNLAQEITKLTKAEIHAHALANGRGDWNEQLNDYCPTSGLPMDLLINEMIDAGLDSDDLKHLERLSDRRILNRLPENKRHLRHNYRDDVVLYISEWATMLEEQLLSTIKLPQFTWETEAVYV
;
A
#
# COMPACT_ATOMS: atom_id res chain seq x y z
N MET A 1 -11.03 2.34 -5.00
CA MET A 1 -10.32 2.86 -3.83
C MET A 1 -10.09 1.69 -2.90
N ALA A 2 -8.96 1.69 -2.23
CA ALA A 2 -8.56 0.61 -1.35
C ALA A 2 -9.62 0.38 -0.26
N ARG A 3 -10.04 -0.87 -0.11
CA ARG A 3 -10.97 -1.31 0.93
C ARG A 3 -10.22 -1.45 2.26
N PRO A 4 -10.56 -0.66 3.29
CA PRO A 4 -9.91 -0.75 4.59
C PRO A 4 -10.07 -2.15 5.20
N ASN A 5 -8.95 -2.79 5.49
CA ASN A 5 -8.91 -4.09 6.18
C ASN A 5 -7.57 -4.25 6.91
N LEU A 6 -7.56 -5.10 7.95
CA LEU A 6 -6.40 -5.28 8.82
C LEU A 6 -5.16 -5.77 8.07
N ASP A 7 -5.31 -6.68 7.12
CA ASP A 7 -4.19 -7.29 6.40
C ASP A 7 -3.50 -6.28 5.49
N LEU A 8 -4.25 -5.49 4.74
CA LEU A 8 -3.73 -4.43 3.87
C LEU A 8 -3.06 -3.33 4.69
N ILE A 9 -3.69 -2.88 5.79
CA ILE A 9 -3.09 -1.89 6.68
C ILE A 9 -1.76 -2.41 7.23
N ALA A 10 -1.73 -3.66 7.69
CA ALA A 10 -0.50 -4.27 8.20
C ALA A 10 0.57 -4.41 7.11
N ALA A 11 0.20 -4.74 5.87
CA ALA A 11 1.11 -4.80 4.73
C ALA A 11 1.72 -3.43 4.41
N LEU A 12 0.91 -2.37 4.37
CA LEU A 12 1.40 -0.99 4.16
C LEU A 12 2.36 -0.57 5.29
N ARG A 13 2.00 -0.81 6.56
CA ARG A 13 2.87 -0.49 7.71
C ARG A 13 4.20 -1.26 7.67
N ARG A 14 4.18 -2.55 7.33
CA ARG A 14 5.42 -3.34 7.17
C ARG A 14 6.27 -2.82 6.01
N THR A 15 5.63 -2.49 4.88
CA THR A 15 6.30 -1.94 3.70
C THR A 15 7.05 -0.66 4.04
N ALA A 16 6.36 0.32 4.64
CA ALA A 16 6.96 1.59 5.05
C ALA A 16 8.13 1.38 6.02
N ARG A 17 7.95 0.57 7.07
CA ARG A 17 9.02 0.28 8.05
C ARG A 17 10.23 -0.40 7.44
N LYS A 18 10.04 -1.37 6.54
CA LYS A 18 11.16 -2.07 5.89
C LYS A 18 11.97 -1.12 5.02
N ILE A 19 11.30 -0.29 4.22
CA ILE A 19 11.96 0.72 3.38
C ILE A 19 12.73 1.72 4.24
N GLU A 20 12.12 2.21 5.32
CA GLU A 20 12.77 3.11 6.28
C GLU A 20 14.02 2.49 6.91
N GLN A 21 13.96 1.20 7.25
CA GLN A 21 15.07 0.43 7.82
C GLN A 21 16.14 -0.01 6.80
N GLY A 22 15.99 0.35 5.53
CA GLY A 22 17.00 0.12 4.50
C GLY A 22 16.79 -1.13 3.65
N SER A 23 15.55 -1.64 3.53
CA SER A 23 15.25 -2.63 2.51
C SER A 23 15.58 -2.08 1.11
N PRO A 24 15.98 -2.93 0.14
CA PRO A 24 16.29 -2.47 -1.20
C PRO A 24 15.14 -1.66 -1.81
N TYR A 25 15.46 -0.43 -2.19
CA TYR A 25 14.54 0.48 -2.86
C TYR A 25 15.19 1.02 -4.12
N GLN A 26 14.56 0.76 -5.27
CA GLN A 26 15.02 1.23 -6.56
C GLN A 26 13.84 1.43 -7.49
N TRP A 27 13.53 2.70 -7.78
CA TRP A 27 12.58 3.03 -8.82
C TRP A 27 13.08 2.53 -10.19
N GLY A 28 12.21 1.89 -10.97
CA GLY A 28 12.55 1.17 -12.20
C GLY A 28 12.88 -0.33 -12.06
N HIS A 29 13.09 -0.84 -10.83
CA HIS A 29 13.16 -2.29 -10.60
C HIS A 29 11.80 -2.79 -10.09
N MET A 30 11.11 -3.59 -10.91
CA MET A 30 9.69 -3.96 -10.67
C MET A 30 9.41 -4.62 -9.32
N GLY A 31 10.37 -5.36 -8.75
CA GLY A 31 10.23 -5.96 -7.43
C GLY A 31 10.70 -5.10 -6.25
N SER A 32 11.27 -3.90 -6.47
CA SER A 32 11.80 -3.05 -5.39
C SER A 32 11.49 -1.56 -5.58
N CYS A 33 10.54 -1.24 -6.46
CA CYS A 33 9.89 0.06 -6.57
C CYS A 33 8.75 0.19 -5.53
N ASN A 34 7.87 1.17 -5.70
CA ASN A 34 6.79 1.48 -4.76
C ASN A 34 5.79 0.32 -4.66
N CYS A 35 5.18 -0.05 -5.79
CA CYS A 35 4.28 -1.20 -5.86
C CYS A 35 5.00 -2.52 -5.58
N GLY A 36 6.24 -2.67 -6.07
CA GLY A 36 7.04 -3.88 -5.86
C GLY A 36 7.33 -4.19 -4.39
N ASN A 37 7.62 -3.19 -3.56
CA ASN A 37 7.81 -3.40 -2.13
C ASN A 37 6.50 -3.79 -1.42
N LEU A 38 5.37 -3.18 -1.79
CA LEU A 38 4.07 -3.59 -1.24
C LEU A 38 3.69 -5.02 -1.68
N ALA A 39 3.96 -5.36 -2.94
CA ALA A 39 3.71 -6.68 -3.50
C ALA A 39 4.47 -7.79 -2.77
N GLN A 40 5.73 -7.56 -2.38
CA GLN A 40 6.47 -8.50 -1.51
C GLN A 40 5.74 -8.74 -0.18
N GLU A 41 5.15 -7.68 0.42
CA GLU A 41 4.47 -7.80 1.70
C GLU A 41 3.10 -8.49 1.63
N ILE A 42 2.41 -8.38 0.49
CA ILE A 42 1.10 -9.00 0.25
C ILE A 42 1.28 -10.46 -0.20
N THR A 43 2.03 -10.69 -1.28
CA THR A 43 2.15 -12.01 -1.94
C THR A 43 3.20 -12.92 -1.31
N LYS A 44 4.14 -12.36 -0.52
CA LYS A 44 5.33 -13.04 0.00
C LYS A 44 6.33 -13.48 -1.06
N LEU A 45 6.12 -13.12 -2.33
CA LEU A 45 7.12 -13.28 -3.38
C LEU A 45 8.34 -12.42 -3.10
N THR A 46 9.50 -12.89 -3.53
CA THR A 46 10.74 -12.13 -3.51
C THR A 46 10.75 -11.04 -4.58
N LYS A 47 11.58 -10.01 -4.41
CA LYS A 47 11.80 -8.99 -5.45
C LYS A 47 12.21 -9.58 -6.81
N ALA A 48 12.87 -10.74 -6.83
CA ALA A 48 13.33 -11.40 -8.06
C ALA A 48 12.16 -12.08 -8.79
N GLU A 49 11.29 -12.77 -8.05
CA GLU A 49 10.08 -13.39 -8.61
C GLU A 49 9.12 -12.33 -9.17
N ILE A 50 8.88 -11.25 -8.41
CA ILE A 50 8.05 -10.13 -8.87
C ILE A 50 8.65 -9.49 -10.14
N HIS A 51 9.97 -9.29 -10.16
CA HIS A 51 10.62 -8.75 -11.35
C HIS A 51 10.48 -9.68 -12.56
N ALA A 52 10.63 -10.99 -12.35
CA ALA A 52 10.42 -11.98 -13.41
C ALA A 52 8.98 -11.99 -13.94
N HIS A 53 7.97 -11.85 -13.07
CA HIS A 53 6.57 -11.74 -13.48
C HIS A 53 6.33 -10.52 -14.38
N ALA A 54 6.89 -9.38 -14.00
CA ALA A 54 6.77 -8.15 -14.78
C ALA A 54 7.48 -8.23 -16.15
N LEU A 55 8.64 -8.89 -16.21
CA LEU A 55 9.37 -9.08 -17.48
C LEU A 55 8.63 -10.00 -18.46
N ALA A 56 7.77 -10.90 -17.97
CA ALA A 56 6.95 -11.75 -18.83
C ALA A 56 5.88 -10.95 -19.59
N ASN A 57 5.39 -9.85 -19.01
CA ASN A 57 4.44 -8.93 -19.66
C ASN A 57 5.12 -7.93 -20.60
N GLY A 58 6.39 -7.58 -20.36
CA GLY A 58 7.16 -6.70 -21.23
C GLY A 58 7.94 -5.62 -20.49
N ARG A 59 7.82 -4.38 -20.96
CA ARG A 59 8.56 -3.21 -20.48
C ARG A 59 7.66 -2.28 -19.69
N GLY A 60 8.28 -1.31 -19.02
CA GLY A 60 7.58 -0.25 -18.31
C GLY A 60 7.57 -0.43 -16.79
N ASP A 61 7.00 0.57 -16.11
CA ASP A 61 6.74 0.53 -14.68
C ASP A 61 5.36 -0.09 -14.37
N TRP A 62 5.00 -0.17 -13.09
CA TRP A 62 3.70 -0.70 -12.68
C TRP A 62 2.53 0.09 -13.28
N ASN A 63 2.64 1.42 -13.36
CA ASN A 63 1.58 2.26 -13.90
C ASN A 63 1.34 2.00 -15.39
N GLU A 64 2.41 1.77 -16.15
CA GLU A 64 2.33 1.36 -17.56
C GLU A 64 1.72 -0.04 -17.70
N GLN A 65 2.20 -1.04 -16.95
CA GLN A 65 1.66 -2.40 -17.03
C GLN A 65 0.19 -2.51 -16.60
N LEU A 66 -0.26 -1.66 -15.67
CA LEU A 66 -1.67 -1.57 -15.27
C LEU A 66 -2.60 -1.01 -16.35
N ASN A 67 -2.08 -0.40 -17.42
CA ASN A 67 -2.93 0.01 -18.55
C ASN A 67 -3.36 -1.18 -19.41
N ASP A 68 -2.54 -2.23 -19.44
CA ASP A 68 -2.78 -3.45 -20.22
C ASP A 68 -3.32 -4.61 -19.37
N TYR A 69 -3.54 -4.36 -18.07
CA TYR A 69 -4.00 -5.38 -17.12
C TYR A 69 -5.32 -6.02 -17.55
N CYS A 70 -5.31 -7.35 -17.65
CA CYS A 70 -6.46 -8.16 -17.96
C CYS A 70 -6.61 -9.29 -16.92
N PRO A 71 -7.67 -9.28 -16.08
CA PRO A 71 -7.81 -10.24 -14.96
C PRO A 71 -7.87 -11.71 -15.40
N THR A 72 -8.21 -11.97 -16.67
CA THR A 72 -8.42 -13.31 -17.22
C THR A 72 -7.33 -13.78 -18.18
N SER A 73 -6.26 -13.00 -18.40
CA SER A 73 -5.20 -13.34 -19.36
C SER A 73 -4.38 -14.57 -18.94
N GLY A 74 -4.26 -14.80 -17.63
CA GLY A 74 -3.36 -15.81 -17.06
C GLY A 74 -1.88 -15.43 -17.10
N LEU A 75 -1.54 -14.20 -17.49
CA LEU A 75 -0.15 -13.73 -17.52
C LEU A 75 0.40 -13.56 -16.09
N PRO A 76 1.70 -13.84 -15.85
CA PRO A 76 2.26 -13.79 -14.49
C PRO A 76 2.08 -12.45 -13.79
N MET A 77 2.22 -11.34 -14.52
CA MET A 77 1.98 -10.00 -13.94
C MET A 77 0.51 -9.78 -13.60
N ASP A 78 -0.42 -10.23 -14.44
CA ASP A 78 -1.85 -10.05 -14.18
C ASP A 78 -2.30 -10.89 -12.99
N LEU A 79 -1.72 -12.08 -12.80
CA LEU A 79 -1.92 -12.89 -11.59
C LEU A 79 -1.40 -12.16 -10.33
N LEU A 80 -0.21 -11.54 -10.42
CA LEU A 80 0.32 -10.72 -9.33
C LEU A 80 -0.59 -9.52 -9.02
N ILE A 81 -1.11 -8.84 -10.04
CA ILE A 81 -2.04 -7.72 -9.87
C ILE A 81 -3.36 -8.21 -9.24
N ASN A 82 -3.86 -9.39 -9.63
CA ASN A 82 -5.04 -10.00 -9.02
C ASN A 82 -4.86 -10.20 -7.51
N GLU A 83 -3.72 -10.75 -7.06
CA GLU A 83 -3.43 -10.92 -5.62
C GLU A 83 -3.45 -9.59 -4.86
N MET A 84 -2.92 -8.53 -5.47
CA MET A 84 -2.94 -7.18 -4.89
C MET A 84 -4.37 -6.64 -4.77
N ILE A 85 -5.20 -6.87 -5.79
CA ILE A 85 -6.61 -6.46 -5.81
C ILE A 85 -7.42 -7.26 -4.78
N ASP A 86 -7.19 -8.56 -4.67
CA ASP A 86 -7.85 -9.44 -3.69
C ASP A 86 -7.52 -9.03 -2.24
N ALA A 87 -6.30 -8.53 -2.01
CA ALA A 87 -5.90 -7.93 -0.73
C ALA A 87 -6.65 -6.62 -0.40
N GLY A 88 -7.43 -6.09 -1.33
CA GLY A 88 -8.32 -4.94 -1.15
C GLY A 88 -7.87 -3.67 -1.84
N LEU A 89 -6.89 -3.72 -2.75
CA LEU A 89 -6.53 -2.60 -3.63
C LEU A 89 -7.40 -2.59 -4.89
N ASP A 90 -7.36 -1.49 -5.64
CA ASP A 90 -7.74 -1.50 -7.06
C ASP A 90 -6.60 -1.04 -7.97
N SER A 91 -6.86 -1.03 -9.29
CA SER A 91 -5.87 -0.61 -10.28
C SER A 91 -5.42 0.85 -10.09
N ASP A 92 -6.34 1.76 -9.73
CA ASP A 92 -6.01 3.17 -9.53
C ASP A 92 -5.14 3.37 -8.29
N ASP A 93 -5.39 2.64 -7.21
CA ASP A 93 -4.57 2.67 -6.01
C ASP A 93 -3.12 2.25 -6.32
N LEU A 94 -2.93 1.24 -7.17
CA LEU A 94 -1.61 0.81 -7.61
C LEU A 94 -0.93 1.86 -8.51
N LYS A 95 -1.66 2.47 -9.46
CA LYS A 95 -1.14 3.58 -10.28
C LYS A 95 -0.72 4.77 -9.42
N HIS A 96 -1.55 5.11 -8.42
CA HIS A 96 -1.27 6.17 -7.49
C HIS A 96 -0.08 5.86 -6.57
N LEU A 97 0.05 4.62 -6.11
CA LEU A 97 1.21 4.18 -5.32
C LEU A 97 2.50 4.30 -6.13
N GLU A 98 2.49 3.88 -7.41
CA GLU A 98 3.69 3.95 -8.24
C GLU A 98 4.19 5.40 -8.41
N ARG A 99 3.28 6.37 -8.43
CA ARG A 99 3.60 7.79 -8.66
C ARG A 99 3.44 8.71 -7.44
N LEU A 100 3.09 8.18 -6.27
CA LEU A 100 2.75 8.91 -5.04
C LEU A 100 1.73 10.04 -5.27
N SER A 101 0.64 9.75 -6.00
CA SER A 101 -0.20 10.79 -6.62
C SER A 101 -1.64 10.87 -6.12
N ASP A 102 -2.06 10.02 -5.18
CA ASP A 102 -3.44 10.08 -4.66
C ASP A 102 -3.66 11.36 -3.85
N ARG A 103 -4.56 12.22 -4.34
CA ARG A 103 -4.93 13.48 -3.69
C ARG A 103 -5.48 13.29 -2.28
N ARG A 104 -6.13 12.17 -2.01
CA ARG A 104 -6.74 11.86 -0.70
C ARG A 104 -5.66 11.70 0.37
N ILE A 105 -4.53 11.09 0.01
CA ILE A 105 -3.37 10.92 0.87
C ILE A 105 -2.57 12.23 0.91
N LEU A 106 -2.28 12.84 -0.24
CA LEU A 106 -1.50 14.08 -0.31
C LEU A 106 -2.15 15.23 0.46
N ASN A 107 -3.47 15.35 0.45
CA ASN A 107 -4.18 16.42 1.17
C ASN A 107 -4.11 16.28 2.69
N ARG A 108 -3.74 15.10 3.21
CA ARG A 108 -3.51 14.87 4.65
C ARG A 108 -2.12 15.30 5.09
N LEU A 109 -1.18 15.47 4.16
CA LEU A 109 0.16 15.96 4.44
C LEU A 109 0.16 17.49 4.62
N PRO A 110 1.12 18.03 5.42
CA PRO A 110 1.39 19.46 5.46
C PRO A 110 1.62 20.02 4.06
N GLU A 111 1.19 21.26 3.81
CA GLU A 111 1.23 21.88 2.47
C GLU A 111 2.62 21.81 1.81
N ASN A 112 3.68 22.06 2.59
CA ASN A 112 5.06 21.99 2.15
C ASN A 112 5.58 20.57 1.86
N LYS A 113 4.79 19.53 2.14
CA LYS A 113 5.13 18.11 1.91
C LYS A 113 4.19 17.41 0.92
N ARG A 114 3.37 18.16 0.17
CA ARG A 114 2.43 17.56 -0.82
C ARG A 114 3.06 17.27 -2.19
N HIS A 115 4.28 17.72 -2.43
CA HIS A 115 5.02 17.52 -3.67
C HIS A 115 6.07 16.42 -3.49
N LEU A 116 5.59 15.18 -3.40
CA LEU A 116 6.44 14.00 -3.18
C LEU A 116 7.14 13.54 -4.45
N ARG A 117 8.36 13.02 -4.30
CA ARG A 117 9.13 12.42 -5.39
C ARG A 117 9.01 10.90 -5.30
N HIS A 118 8.37 10.30 -6.30
CA HIS A 118 8.14 8.85 -6.35
C HIS A 118 9.41 8.01 -6.41
N ASN A 119 10.57 8.60 -6.73
CA ASN A 119 11.87 7.94 -6.76
C ASN A 119 12.74 8.28 -5.52
N TYR A 120 12.18 8.96 -4.51
CA TYR A 120 12.87 9.30 -3.28
C TYR A 120 12.31 8.50 -2.10
N ARG A 121 13.17 7.68 -1.49
CA ARG A 121 12.80 6.72 -0.44
C ARG A 121 11.94 7.33 0.67
N ASP A 122 12.34 8.46 1.24
CA ASP A 122 11.64 9.01 2.41
C ASP A 122 10.25 9.55 2.04
N ASP A 123 10.08 10.02 0.80
CA ASP A 123 8.77 10.47 0.30
C ASP A 123 7.82 9.28 0.14
N VAL A 124 8.34 8.13 -0.30
CA VAL A 124 7.58 6.87 -0.39
C VAL A 124 7.17 6.38 0.99
N VAL A 125 8.10 6.37 1.96
CA VAL A 125 7.82 5.98 3.35
C VAL A 125 6.75 6.88 3.95
N LEU A 126 6.85 8.20 3.75
CA LEU A 126 5.87 9.17 4.22
C LEU A 126 4.48 8.89 3.63
N TYR A 127 4.40 8.70 2.31
CA TYR A 127 3.15 8.44 1.61
C TYR A 127 2.48 7.14 2.07
N ILE A 128 3.22 6.02 2.10
CA ILE A 128 2.68 4.72 2.50
C ILE A 128 2.27 4.73 3.97
N SER A 129 3.02 5.41 4.83
CA SER A 129 2.66 5.55 6.26
C SER A 129 1.38 6.34 6.45
N GLU A 130 1.21 7.45 5.72
CA GLU A 130 -0.01 8.25 5.78
C GLU A 130 -1.20 7.50 5.18
N TRP A 131 -0.99 6.74 4.11
CA TRP A 131 -2.03 5.88 3.54
C TRP A 131 -2.52 4.85 4.56
N ALA A 132 -1.59 4.18 5.24
CA ALA A 132 -1.94 3.21 6.28
C ALA A 132 -2.75 3.86 7.42
N THR A 133 -2.36 5.07 7.86
CA THR A 133 -3.12 5.84 8.86
C THR A 133 -4.52 6.16 8.37
N MET A 134 -4.66 6.62 7.12
CA MET A 134 -5.96 6.93 6.52
C MET A 134 -6.89 5.70 6.50
N LEU A 135 -6.39 4.54 6.10
CA LEU A 135 -7.20 3.30 6.08
C LEU A 135 -7.55 2.82 7.50
N GLU A 136 -6.63 2.98 8.46
CA GLU A 136 -6.87 2.66 9.87
C GLU A 136 -7.98 3.52 10.48
N GLU A 137 -7.96 4.84 10.25
CA GLU A 137 -9.03 5.76 10.66
C GLU A 137 -10.38 5.38 10.03
N GLN A 138 -10.38 5.06 8.72
CA GLN A 138 -11.59 4.62 8.02
C GLN A 138 -12.14 3.33 8.63
N LEU A 139 -11.29 2.34 8.93
CA LEU A 139 -11.71 1.09 9.55
C LEU A 139 -12.29 1.33 10.95
N LEU A 140 -11.60 2.12 11.78
CA LEU A 140 -12.06 2.46 13.14
C LEU A 140 -13.41 3.17 13.14
N SER A 141 -13.68 4.04 12.15
CA SER A 141 -14.96 4.74 12.03
C SER A 141 -16.18 3.82 11.86
N THR A 142 -15.96 2.57 11.44
CA THR A 142 -17.02 1.56 11.29
C THR A 142 -17.33 0.81 12.58
N ILE A 143 -16.45 0.87 13.58
CA ILE A 143 -16.57 0.14 14.83
C ILE A 143 -17.44 0.95 15.81
N LYS A 144 -18.60 0.39 16.17
CA LYS A 144 -19.47 0.95 17.22
C LYS A 144 -19.18 0.25 18.54
N LEU A 145 -18.64 0.98 19.50
CA LEU A 145 -18.47 0.48 20.86
C LEU A 145 -19.80 0.49 21.61
N PRO A 146 -20.08 -0.51 22.45
CA PRO A 146 -21.23 -0.45 23.35
C PRO A 146 -21.05 0.69 24.36
N GLN A 147 -22.17 1.22 24.86
CA GLN A 147 -22.12 2.17 25.95
C GLN A 147 -21.72 1.44 27.24
N PHE A 148 -20.61 1.84 27.84
CA PHE A 148 -20.17 1.29 29.12
C PHE A 148 -20.75 2.11 30.27
N THR A 149 -21.37 1.43 31.24
CA THR A 149 -21.74 2.01 32.53
C THR A 149 -20.66 1.66 33.54
N TRP A 150 -20.08 2.67 34.18
CA TRP A 150 -19.14 2.47 35.27
C TRP A 150 -19.90 2.35 36.58
N GLU A 151 -19.77 1.23 37.28
CA GLU A 151 -20.21 1.12 38.67
C GLU A 151 -19.09 1.63 39.57
N THR A 152 -19.32 2.76 40.24
CA THR A 152 -18.47 3.20 41.34
C THR A 152 -18.76 2.36 42.57
N GLU A 153 -17.87 1.42 42.88
CA GLU A 153 -17.86 0.77 44.20
C GLU A 153 -17.47 1.80 45.26
N ALA A 154 -18.37 2.05 46.21
CA ALA A 154 -18.06 2.81 47.40
C ALA A 154 -17.10 1.98 48.28
N VAL A 155 -15.83 2.37 48.31
CA VAL A 155 -14.86 1.83 49.26
C VAL A 155 -15.17 2.44 50.63
N TYR A 156 -15.80 1.68 51.51
CA TYR A 156 -15.95 2.06 52.91
C TYR A 156 -14.60 1.85 53.62
N VAL A 157 -14.07 2.95 54.20
CA VAL A 157 -12.85 3.00 55.02
C VAL A 157 -13.21 2.76 56.49
#